data_AF-A0A0D2WS31-F1
#
_entry.id   AF-A0A0D2WS31-F1
#
_cell.length_a   1.000
_cell.length_b   1.000
_cell.length_c   1.000
_cell.angle_alpha   90.00
_cell.angle_beta   90.00
_cell.angle_gamma   90.00
#
_symmetry.space_group_name_H-M   'P 1'
#
loop_
_entity.id
_entity.type
_entity.pdbx_description
1 polymer ?
#
loop_
_entity_poly.entity_id
_entity_poly.type
_entity_poly.pdbx_seq_one_letter_code
_entity_poly.pdbx_strand_id
1 'polypeptide(L)'
;MSSDYERQRQANIRANMERLAMLGLAKGPVAASAAAVAGKVAAASPRAAARRNTVAVGEAPSPAETAPGTTLRRSSRSRTSTLRYEPEQEDDVQDERKPAAPRTKQSPKVKHGGESSRPSSSSSSGRSCKDMMACVETLQTTWLGRQLPLPAVGAGLKTAVMALVAGTRSAPAFPRLSGVQQWKNAVCLFVNLDGNTYDNTFSQAQGGFAMTWFASAQTNMDSPVIQRLLKAERYDLKNDDSAPSRQSTEAGLHKPEVVLLFCRLLMEPYVYCGRLALVWVDPKTSPLKFTWFLKDSSSMMASCPDFQAMLPPQLGGTRGTSNDDDSANEDEEEEEEEEEDQD
;
A
#
# COMPACT_ATOMS: atom_id res chain seq x y z
N MET A 1 13.76 11.26 28.14
CA MET A 1 13.93 12.16 26.97
C MET A 1 12.89 11.78 25.91
N SER A 2 11.98 12.69 25.54
CA SER A 2 11.01 12.43 24.46
C SER A 2 11.78 12.42 23.13
N SER A 3 11.77 11.29 22.41
CA SER A 3 12.42 11.13 21.11
C SER A 3 12.06 12.30 20.20
N ASP A 4 13.03 12.87 19.48
CA ASP A 4 12.82 13.99 18.54
C ASP A 4 11.69 13.70 17.54
N TYR A 5 11.46 12.42 17.27
CA TYR A 5 10.31 11.93 16.52
C TYR A 5 8.96 12.33 17.11
N GLU A 6 8.75 12.20 18.43
CA GLU A 6 7.47 12.51 19.06
C GLU A 6 7.21 14.02 19.07
N ARG A 7 8.28 14.83 19.20
CA ARG A 7 8.19 16.29 19.01
C ARG A 7 7.75 16.65 17.60
N GLN A 8 8.36 16.05 16.58
CA GLN A 8 7.99 16.30 15.19
C GLN A 8 6.56 15.85 14.88
N ARG A 9 6.15 14.69 15.43
CA ARG A 9 4.79 14.17 15.28
C ARG A 9 3.75 15.09 15.89
N GLN A 10 3.99 15.61 17.10
CA GLN A 10 3.09 16.55 17.77
C GLN A 10 3.01 17.90 17.03
N ALA A 11 4.13 18.39 16.48
CA ALA A 11 4.15 19.60 15.66
C ALA A 11 3.29 19.42 14.39
N ASN A 12 3.41 18.28 13.71
CA ASN A 12 2.61 17.97 12.52
C ASN A 12 1.10 17.85 12.85
N ILE A 13 0.75 17.25 14.00
CA ILE A 13 -0.65 17.17 14.46
C ILE A 13 -1.23 18.57 14.68
N ARG A 14 -0.47 19.47 15.32
CA ARG A 14 -0.89 20.85 15.56
C ARG A 14 -1.11 21.62 14.25
N ALA A 15 -0.15 21.55 13.31
CA ALA A 15 -0.25 22.22 12.01
C ALA A 15 -1.47 21.72 11.19
N ASN A 16 -1.74 20.42 11.22
CA ASN A 16 -2.91 19.86 10.54
C ASN A 16 -4.24 20.31 11.20
N MET A 17 -4.28 20.39 12.53
CA MET A 17 -5.45 20.90 13.25
C MET A 17 -5.74 22.36 12.90
N GLU A 18 -4.71 23.20 12.83
CA GLU A 18 -4.85 24.61 12.41
C GLU A 18 -5.34 24.73 10.96
N ARG A 19 -4.83 23.89 10.06
CA ARG A 19 -5.26 23.85 8.66
C ARG A 19 -6.73 23.43 8.52
N LEU A 20 -7.17 22.44 9.30
CA LEU A 20 -8.57 22.02 9.35
C LEU A 20 -9.48 23.10 9.93
N ALA A 21 -8.98 23.89 10.91
CA ALA A 21 -9.71 25.02 11.46
C ALA A 21 -9.87 26.15 10.44
N MET A 22 -8.80 26.51 9.71
CA MET A 22 -8.85 27.51 8.64
C MET A 22 -9.84 27.15 7.53
N LEU A 23 -9.98 25.86 7.22
CA LEU A 23 -10.93 25.37 6.21
C LEU A 23 -12.37 25.28 6.74
N GLY A 24 -12.64 25.64 8.00
CA GLY A 24 -13.96 25.50 8.61
C GLY A 24 -14.42 24.05 8.83
N LEU A 25 -13.50 23.09 8.70
CA LEU A 25 -13.75 21.65 8.84
C LEU A 25 -13.52 21.14 10.27
N ALA A 26 -12.92 21.96 11.14
CA ALA A 26 -12.81 21.67 12.56
C ALA A 26 -14.15 21.89 13.28
N LYS A 27 -15.15 21.03 13.01
CA LYS A 27 -16.36 20.93 13.85
C LYS A 27 -16.27 19.66 14.68
N GLY A 28 -16.46 19.85 15.99
CA GLY A 28 -16.25 18.86 17.06
C GLY A 28 -17.14 17.61 17.02
N PRO A 29 -17.23 16.87 18.14
CA PRO A 29 -17.70 15.50 18.16
C PRO A 29 -19.13 15.38 17.62
N VAL A 30 -19.28 14.45 16.68
CA VAL A 30 -20.53 14.05 16.01
C VAL A 30 -21.52 13.55 17.07
N ALA A 31 -22.33 14.46 17.60
CA ALA A 31 -23.44 14.18 18.48
C ALA A 31 -24.55 15.20 18.25
N ALA A 32 -25.11 15.24 17.04
CA ALA A 32 -26.47 15.69 16.73
C ALA A 32 -26.67 15.76 15.20
N SER A 33 -27.30 14.74 14.62
CA SER A 33 -28.07 14.86 13.37
C SER A 33 -28.92 13.60 13.20
N ALA A 34 -29.91 13.46 14.08
CA ALA A 34 -31.02 12.53 13.91
C ALA A 34 -32.30 13.25 14.32
N ALA A 35 -32.61 14.36 13.64
CA ALA A 35 -33.92 15.02 13.67
C ALA A 35 -33.87 16.22 12.72
N ALA A 36 -34.32 16.05 11.47
CA ALA A 36 -34.96 17.08 10.65
C ALA A 36 -35.11 16.63 9.18
N VAL A 37 -36.00 15.68 8.90
CA VAL A 37 -36.73 15.68 7.60
C VAL A 37 -38.14 15.13 7.88
N ALA A 38 -39.02 16.02 8.34
CA ALA A 38 -40.46 15.78 8.35
C ALA A 38 -41.16 17.13 8.17
N GLY A 39 -41.76 17.34 7.00
CA GLY A 39 -42.85 18.30 6.85
C GLY A 39 -42.88 19.13 5.58
N LYS A 40 -44.01 18.96 4.86
CA LYS A 40 -44.67 19.85 3.87
C LYS A 40 -44.14 19.86 2.43
N VAL A 41 -44.96 19.96 1.37
CA VAL A 41 -46.35 19.60 0.95
C VAL A 41 -46.61 20.38 -0.36
N ALA A 42 -47.17 19.70 -1.36
CA ALA A 42 -48.03 20.19 -2.49
C ALA A 42 -47.48 21.06 -3.64
N ALA A 43 -47.63 20.52 -4.87
CA ALA A 43 -48.40 21.07 -6.01
C ALA A 43 -48.31 20.07 -7.20
N ALA A 44 -49.35 19.30 -7.57
CA ALA A 44 -50.51 19.60 -8.42
C ALA A 44 -50.26 19.51 -9.95
N SER A 45 -50.70 18.42 -10.61
CA SER A 45 -51.45 18.42 -11.89
C SER A 45 -51.88 17.01 -12.37
N PRO A 46 -52.90 16.87 -13.27
CA PRO A 46 -53.91 15.79 -13.20
C PRO A 46 -54.07 14.90 -14.47
N ARG A 47 -55.00 13.91 -14.35
CA ARG A 47 -55.72 13.10 -15.38
C ARG A 47 -54.89 12.01 -16.09
N ALA A 48 -55.36 10.80 -16.39
CA ALA A 48 -56.71 10.24 -16.61
C ALA A 48 -56.70 8.71 -16.26
N ALA A 49 -57.68 8.18 -15.52
CA ALA A 49 -58.92 7.52 -15.95
C ALA A 49 -58.78 6.14 -16.65
N ALA A 50 -59.14 5.06 -15.93
CA ALA A 50 -59.95 3.89 -16.36
C ALA A 50 -59.73 2.73 -15.36
N ARG A 51 -60.64 2.46 -14.40
CA ARG A 51 -61.90 1.68 -14.48
C ARG A 51 -61.71 0.15 -14.30
N ARG A 52 -62.50 -0.38 -13.35
CA ARG A 52 -62.89 -1.79 -13.04
C ARG A 52 -61.86 -2.59 -12.21
N ASN A 53 -62.20 -3.36 -11.17
CA ASN A 53 -63.50 -3.76 -10.63
C ASN A 53 -63.34 -4.17 -9.15
N THR A 54 -64.38 -3.92 -8.37
CA THR A 54 -64.59 -4.25 -6.95
C THR A 54 -65.11 -5.67 -6.73
N VAL A 55 -65.23 -6.05 -5.43
CA VAL A 55 -65.96 -7.18 -4.78
C VAL A 55 -64.98 -8.22 -4.18
N ALA A 56 -64.97 -8.59 -2.89
CA ALA A 56 -65.93 -8.39 -1.81
C ALA A 56 -65.24 -8.28 -0.42
N VAL A 57 -65.92 -7.55 0.45
CA VAL A 57 -65.68 -7.38 1.89
C VAL A 57 -66.47 -8.45 2.65
N GLY A 58 -65.89 -8.99 3.73
CA GLY A 58 -66.57 -9.75 4.76
C GLY A 58 -66.12 -9.28 6.14
N GLU A 59 -66.98 -8.51 6.81
CA GLU A 59 -67.01 -8.15 8.24
C GLU A 59 -67.20 -9.42 9.11
N ALA A 60 -66.64 -9.57 10.32
CA ALA A 60 -67.15 -9.08 11.63
C ALA A 60 -66.28 -9.69 12.81
N PRO A 61 -66.48 -9.41 14.12
CA PRO A 61 -65.39 -9.07 15.05
C PRO A 61 -65.21 -9.91 16.36
N SER A 62 -64.08 -9.67 17.05
CA SER A 62 -63.82 -9.72 18.52
C SER A 62 -63.64 -11.10 19.22
N PRO A 63 -63.15 -11.18 20.50
CA PRO A 63 -61.84 -10.78 21.06
C PRO A 63 -61.15 -11.94 21.84
N ALA A 64 -59.84 -11.89 22.06
CA ALA A 64 -59.20 -12.53 23.23
C ALA A 64 -57.76 -12.07 23.43
N GLU A 65 -57.49 -11.64 24.66
CA GLU A 65 -56.19 -11.41 25.27
C GLU A 65 -55.23 -12.59 25.10
N THR A 66 -53.97 -12.33 24.71
CA THR A 66 -52.81 -12.94 25.38
C THR A 66 -51.54 -12.15 25.06
N ALA A 67 -50.88 -11.63 26.10
CA ALA A 67 -49.51 -11.12 26.01
C ALA A 67 -48.54 -12.28 25.75
N PRO A 68 -47.39 -12.03 25.08
CA PRO A 68 -46.13 -12.28 25.79
C PRO A 68 -45.04 -11.23 25.53
N GLY A 69 -44.21 -11.07 26.55
CA GLY A 69 -43.21 -10.02 26.70
C GLY A 69 -42.08 -10.02 25.67
N THR A 70 -41.58 -8.81 25.44
CA THR A 70 -40.28 -8.55 24.81
C THR A 70 -39.37 -7.87 25.84
N THR A 71 -38.39 -8.64 26.32
CA THR A 71 -37.30 -8.16 27.17
C THR A 71 -36.40 -7.22 26.38
N LEU A 72 -36.52 -5.92 26.66
CA LEU A 72 -35.59 -4.88 26.22
C LEU A 72 -34.23 -5.07 26.89
N ARG A 73 -33.29 -5.65 26.15
CA ARG A 73 -31.88 -5.81 26.52
C ARG A 73 -31.20 -4.43 26.48
N ARG A 74 -31.20 -3.72 27.61
CA ARG A 74 -30.40 -2.51 27.84
C ARG A 74 -28.90 -2.86 27.74
N SER A 75 -28.24 -2.32 26.73
CA SER A 75 -26.77 -2.32 26.63
C SER A 75 -26.23 -1.18 27.49
N SER A 76 -25.73 -1.52 28.68
CA SER A 76 -24.91 -0.66 29.51
C SER A 76 -23.49 -0.61 28.95
N ARG A 77 -23.20 0.35 28.07
CA ARG A 77 -21.82 0.74 27.79
C ARG A 77 -21.37 1.77 28.83
N SER A 78 -20.78 1.23 29.89
CA SER A 78 -20.04 1.97 30.89
C SER A 78 -18.93 2.80 30.24
N ARG A 79 -18.90 4.06 30.61
CA ARG A 79 -17.84 5.03 30.36
C ARG A 79 -16.56 4.66 31.13
N THR A 80 -15.48 5.31 30.68
CA THR A 80 -14.24 5.67 31.41
C THR A 80 -13.24 4.56 31.76
N SER A 81 -12.10 4.59 31.07
CA SER A 81 -10.79 4.29 31.65
C SER A 81 -9.73 5.15 30.95
N THR A 82 -9.47 6.32 31.50
CA THR A 82 -8.27 7.13 31.23
C THR A 82 -7.07 6.41 31.85
N LEU A 83 -6.24 5.77 31.02
CA LEU A 83 -4.94 5.25 31.43
C LEU A 83 -3.99 6.43 31.63
N ARG A 84 -3.75 6.76 32.90
CA ARG A 84 -2.69 7.66 33.38
C ARG A 84 -1.38 6.88 33.30
N TYR A 85 -0.44 7.33 32.49
CA TYR A 85 0.91 6.78 32.45
C TYR A 85 1.74 7.51 33.51
N GLU A 86 2.16 6.80 34.56
CA GLU A 86 3.20 7.26 35.47
C GLU A 86 4.56 6.93 34.86
N PRO A 87 5.48 7.90 34.73
CA PRO A 87 6.83 7.60 34.30
C PRO A 87 7.60 6.93 35.44
N GLU A 88 8.11 5.74 35.18
CA GLU A 88 9.09 5.07 36.04
C GLU A 88 10.38 5.92 36.10
N GLN A 89 10.87 6.07 37.31
CA GLN A 89 12.06 6.82 37.69
C GLN A 89 13.28 5.93 37.42
N GLU A 90 14.12 6.30 36.45
CA GLU A 90 15.37 5.60 36.16
C GLU A 90 16.42 6.02 37.19
N ASP A 91 16.78 5.09 38.08
CA ASP A 91 17.93 5.22 38.97
C ASP A 91 19.24 5.08 38.18
N ASP A 92 20.10 6.05 38.44
CA ASP A 92 21.49 6.19 38.02
C ASP A 92 22.34 5.03 38.59
N VAL A 93 23.06 4.29 37.74
CA VAL A 93 24.04 3.30 38.20
C VAL A 93 25.34 3.43 37.41
N GLN A 94 26.31 4.05 38.10
CA GLN A 94 27.72 4.06 37.78
C GLN A 94 28.35 2.67 37.87
N ASP A 95 29.31 2.46 36.96
CA ASP A 95 30.27 1.38 36.85
C ASP A 95 31.18 1.29 38.09
N GLU A 96 31.17 0.15 38.80
CA GLU A 96 32.24 -0.29 39.70
C GLU A 96 32.22 -1.84 39.80
N ARG A 97 33.37 -2.46 39.54
CA ARG A 97 33.63 -3.91 39.58
C ARG A 97 33.61 -4.45 41.02
N LYS A 98 32.95 -5.61 41.29
CA LYS A 98 33.44 -6.74 42.15
C LYS A 98 32.39 -7.88 42.38
N PRO A 99 32.75 -9.04 42.99
CA PRO A 99 32.65 -10.36 42.37
C PRO A 99 31.44 -11.22 42.79
N ALA A 100 31.32 -12.37 42.11
CA ALA A 100 30.30 -13.39 42.20
C ALA A 100 30.10 -14.05 43.59
N ALA A 101 28.83 -14.29 43.93
CA ALA A 101 28.36 -15.17 45.01
C ALA A 101 26.97 -15.77 44.65
N PRO A 102 26.51 -16.85 45.30
CA PRO A 102 25.88 -17.99 44.62
C PRO A 102 24.33 -17.99 44.55
N ARG A 103 23.87 -18.80 43.58
CA ARG A 103 22.49 -19.21 43.24
C ARG A 103 21.61 -19.45 44.46
N THR A 104 20.47 -18.76 44.50
CA THR A 104 19.30 -19.15 45.32
C THR A 104 18.17 -19.61 44.40
N LYS A 105 17.71 -20.84 44.63
CA LYS A 105 16.63 -21.51 43.92
C LYS A 105 15.29 -20.86 44.28
N GLN A 106 14.56 -20.34 43.30
CA GLN A 106 13.15 -19.96 43.46
C GLN A 106 12.26 -20.88 42.64
N SER A 107 11.24 -21.40 43.32
CA SER A 107 10.26 -22.38 42.88
C SER A 107 9.31 -21.82 41.79
N PRO A 108 8.73 -22.69 40.93
CA PRO A 108 7.86 -22.23 39.85
C PRO A 108 6.47 -21.85 40.39
N LYS A 109 6.08 -20.59 40.19
CA LYS A 109 4.74 -20.08 40.47
C LYS A 109 3.85 -20.36 39.25
N VAL A 110 2.97 -21.36 39.40
CA VAL A 110 1.89 -21.69 38.45
C VAL A 110 0.98 -20.46 38.30
N LYS A 111 1.04 -19.80 37.13
CA LYS A 111 0.06 -18.79 36.72
C LYS A 111 -1.04 -19.46 35.93
N HIS A 112 -2.23 -19.48 36.51
CA HIS A 112 -3.47 -19.88 35.85
C HIS A 112 -3.74 -19.01 34.62
N GLY A 113 -4.05 -19.68 33.53
CA GLY A 113 -4.42 -19.10 32.25
C GLY A 113 -5.73 -18.32 32.33
N GLY A 114 -5.67 -17.10 31.80
CA GLY A 114 -6.82 -16.35 31.32
C GLY A 114 -6.58 -16.02 29.86
N GLU A 115 -6.61 -17.03 28.99
CA GLU A 115 -6.68 -16.85 27.55
C GLU A 115 -8.02 -16.20 27.18
N SER A 116 -8.06 -14.88 27.25
CA SER A 116 -9.07 -14.08 26.56
C SER A 116 -8.61 -13.88 25.11
N SER A 117 -8.54 -14.97 24.35
CA SER A 117 -8.46 -14.91 22.89
C SER A 117 -9.82 -14.44 22.38
N ARG A 118 -9.94 -13.14 22.11
CA ARG A 118 -11.01 -12.61 21.26
C ARG A 118 -10.61 -12.89 19.81
N PRO A 119 -11.18 -13.89 19.11
CA PRO A 119 -11.00 -14.00 17.69
C PRO A 119 -11.65 -12.78 17.03
N SER A 120 -10.84 -11.91 16.43
CA SER A 120 -11.33 -10.85 15.56
C SER A 120 -11.98 -11.51 14.34
N SER A 121 -13.30 -11.62 14.38
CA SER A 121 -14.15 -12.14 13.33
C SER A 121 -14.13 -11.21 12.11
N SER A 122 -13.19 -11.44 11.20
CA SER A 122 -13.42 -11.13 9.78
C SER A 122 -13.55 -12.47 9.04
N SER A 123 -14.78 -12.96 8.96
CA SER A 123 -15.15 -14.18 8.24
C SER A 123 -15.01 -13.96 6.73
N SER A 124 -13.78 -13.89 6.23
CA SER A 124 -13.51 -14.24 4.84
C SER A 124 -13.27 -15.74 4.83
N SER A 125 -14.30 -16.52 4.53
CA SER A 125 -14.22 -17.96 4.26
C SER A 125 -13.37 -18.31 3.02
N GLY A 126 -12.71 -17.33 2.41
CA GLY A 126 -11.79 -17.50 1.31
C GLY A 126 -10.46 -18.07 1.76
N ARG A 127 -9.86 -18.91 0.91
CA ARG A 127 -8.48 -19.40 1.08
C ARG A 127 -7.52 -18.21 1.19
N SER A 128 -6.49 -18.35 2.02
CA SER A 128 -5.42 -17.36 2.14
C SER A 128 -4.66 -17.24 0.82
N CYS A 129 -4.29 -16.02 0.42
CA CYS A 129 -3.50 -15.81 -0.80
C CYS A 129 -2.14 -16.54 -0.75
N LYS A 130 -1.59 -16.76 0.45
CA LYS A 130 -0.32 -17.49 0.66
C LYS A 130 -0.39 -18.94 0.20
N ASP A 131 -1.57 -19.54 0.23
CA ASP A 131 -1.81 -20.93 -0.14
C ASP A 131 -2.30 -21.08 -1.59
N MET A 132 -2.29 -19.97 -2.34
CA MET A 132 -2.74 -19.90 -3.73
C MET A 132 -1.59 -19.54 -4.67
N MET A 133 -1.74 -19.95 -5.93
CA MET A 133 -0.83 -19.57 -7.01
C MET A 133 -1.31 -18.27 -7.64
N ALA A 134 -0.40 -17.35 -7.93
CA ALA A 134 -0.65 -16.18 -8.75
C ALA A 134 -0.70 -16.58 -10.24
N CYS A 135 -1.68 -16.05 -10.96
CA CYS A 135 -1.87 -16.18 -12.41
C CYS A 135 -0.92 -15.24 -13.17
N VAL A 136 0.39 -15.46 -13.00
CA VAL A 136 1.47 -14.60 -13.54
C VAL A 136 1.35 -14.42 -15.06
N GLU A 137 1.08 -15.50 -15.79
CA GLU A 137 1.00 -15.48 -17.25
C GLU A 137 -0.16 -14.60 -17.77
N THR A 138 -1.34 -14.71 -17.16
CA THR A 138 -2.49 -13.86 -17.49
C THR A 138 -2.20 -12.39 -17.20
N LEU A 139 -1.55 -12.10 -16.07
CA LEU A 139 -1.13 -10.73 -15.74
C LEU A 139 -0.16 -10.19 -16.80
N GLN A 140 0.85 -10.98 -17.14
CA GLN A 140 1.88 -10.61 -18.11
C GLN A 140 1.33 -10.33 -19.51
N THR A 141 0.38 -11.15 -19.97
CA THR A 141 -0.16 -11.06 -21.33
C THR A 141 -1.27 -10.01 -21.47
N THR A 142 -2.05 -9.80 -20.40
CA THR A 142 -3.28 -8.99 -20.49
C THR A 142 -3.14 -7.59 -19.88
N TRP A 143 -2.35 -7.47 -18.81
CA TRP A 143 -2.35 -6.30 -17.92
C TRP A 143 -1.02 -5.56 -17.85
N LEU A 144 0.03 -6.04 -18.51
CA LEU A 144 1.34 -5.41 -18.47
C LEU A 144 1.25 -3.94 -18.93
N GLY A 145 1.72 -3.03 -18.07
CA GLY A 145 1.72 -1.59 -18.30
C GLY A 145 0.36 -0.91 -18.25
N ARG A 146 -0.73 -1.63 -17.95
CA ARG A 146 -2.11 -1.10 -17.98
C ARG A 146 -2.69 -0.88 -16.59
N GLN A 147 -3.59 0.10 -16.48
CA GLN A 147 -4.43 0.27 -15.30
C GLN A 147 -5.34 -0.95 -15.12
N LEU A 148 -5.41 -1.41 -13.88
CA LEU A 148 -6.28 -2.50 -13.46
C LEU A 148 -7.69 -1.96 -13.21
N PRO A 149 -8.73 -2.77 -13.48
CA PRO A 149 -10.11 -2.32 -13.43
C PRO A 149 -10.46 -1.88 -12.01
N LEU A 150 -11.21 -0.79 -11.95
CA LEU A 150 -11.78 -0.32 -10.69
C LEU A 150 -12.74 -1.37 -10.13
N PRO A 151 -12.71 -1.60 -8.81
CA PRO A 151 -13.66 -2.47 -8.16
C PRO A 151 -15.10 -1.97 -8.35
N ALA A 152 -16.06 -2.90 -8.27
CA ALA A 152 -17.45 -2.53 -8.03
C ALA A 152 -17.57 -1.65 -6.78
N VAL A 153 -18.54 -0.74 -6.77
CA VAL A 153 -18.76 0.25 -5.71
C VAL A 153 -18.64 -0.39 -4.32
N GLY A 154 -17.71 0.13 -3.51
CA GLY A 154 -17.50 -0.30 -2.12
C GLY A 154 -16.42 -1.37 -1.91
N ALA A 155 -15.89 -2.00 -2.96
CA ALA A 155 -14.70 -2.84 -2.82
C ALA A 155 -13.41 -1.99 -2.87
N GLY A 156 -12.41 -2.31 -2.04
CA GLY A 156 -11.13 -1.59 -2.05
C GLY A 156 -10.29 -1.96 -3.28
N LEU A 157 -9.58 -1.01 -3.88
CA LEU A 157 -8.74 -1.19 -5.09
C LEU A 157 -7.87 -2.45 -5.03
N LYS A 158 -7.17 -2.66 -3.91
CA LYS A 158 -6.32 -3.83 -3.71
C LYS A 158 -7.09 -5.16 -3.79
N THR A 159 -8.35 -5.18 -3.37
CA THR A 159 -9.21 -6.37 -3.45
C THR A 159 -9.43 -6.79 -4.89
N ALA A 160 -9.68 -5.84 -5.80
CA ALA A 160 -9.81 -6.13 -7.23
C ALA A 160 -8.51 -6.72 -7.80
N VAL A 161 -7.36 -6.11 -7.47
CA VAL A 161 -6.05 -6.65 -7.89
C VAL A 161 -5.83 -8.06 -7.36
N MET A 162 -6.12 -8.33 -6.09
CA MET A 162 -5.94 -9.65 -5.50
C MET A 162 -6.85 -10.71 -6.15
N ALA A 163 -8.05 -10.36 -6.60
CA ALA A 163 -8.92 -11.26 -7.37
C ALA A 163 -8.32 -11.57 -8.75
N LEU A 164 -7.79 -10.56 -9.44
CA LEU A 164 -7.12 -10.71 -10.74
C LEU A 164 -5.85 -11.56 -10.63
N VAL A 165 -5.01 -11.31 -9.62
CA VAL A 165 -3.80 -12.12 -9.37
C VAL A 165 -4.16 -13.58 -9.07
N ALA A 166 -5.27 -13.82 -8.36
CA ALA A 166 -5.77 -15.18 -8.13
C ALA A 166 -6.42 -15.83 -9.37
N GLY A 167 -6.73 -15.06 -10.42
CA GLY A 167 -7.52 -15.54 -11.56
C GLY A 167 -8.95 -15.93 -11.18
N THR A 168 -9.53 -15.26 -10.18
CA THR A 168 -10.86 -15.61 -9.63
C THR A 168 -11.79 -14.40 -9.60
N ARG A 169 -13.10 -14.64 -9.45
CA ARG A 169 -14.10 -13.57 -9.33
C ARG A 169 -14.07 -12.85 -7.98
N SER A 170 -13.50 -13.46 -6.94
CA SER A 170 -13.48 -12.94 -5.58
C SER A 170 -12.08 -13.00 -5.00
N ALA A 171 -11.65 -11.93 -4.35
CA ALA A 171 -10.32 -11.90 -3.75
C ALA A 171 -10.16 -12.98 -2.67
N PRO A 172 -8.97 -13.62 -2.58
CA PRO A 172 -8.63 -14.46 -1.43
C PRO A 172 -8.58 -13.66 -0.13
N ALA A 173 -8.42 -14.34 1.00
CA ALA A 173 -8.12 -13.66 2.26
C ALA A 173 -6.68 -13.10 2.24
N PHE A 174 -6.50 -11.82 2.57
CA PHE A 174 -5.19 -11.18 2.65
C PHE A 174 -5.15 -10.01 3.65
N PRO A 175 -3.98 -9.68 4.22
CA PRO A 175 -3.82 -8.49 5.06
C PRO A 175 -3.95 -7.21 4.23
N ARG A 176 -5.06 -6.49 4.38
CA ARG A 176 -5.40 -5.30 3.57
C ARG A 176 -4.37 -4.18 3.64
N LEU A 177 -3.75 -4.02 4.81
CA LEU A 177 -2.81 -2.93 5.09
C LEU A 177 -1.37 -3.25 4.69
N SER A 178 -1.05 -4.50 4.34
CA SER A 178 0.32 -4.86 3.96
C SER A 178 0.60 -4.47 2.52
N GLY A 179 1.66 -3.71 2.27
CA GLY A 179 2.16 -3.40 0.93
C GLY A 179 2.70 -4.63 0.18
N VAL A 180 3.07 -5.69 0.90
CA VAL A 180 3.62 -6.93 0.31
C VAL A 180 2.65 -8.09 0.51
N GLN A 181 2.40 -8.85 -0.55
CA GLN A 181 1.52 -10.01 -0.52
C GLN A 181 2.25 -11.25 -1.05
N GLN A 182 2.32 -12.28 -0.23
CA GLN A 182 2.97 -13.54 -0.56
C GLN A 182 1.97 -14.50 -1.20
N TRP A 183 2.37 -15.10 -2.30
CA TRP A 183 1.69 -16.19 -3.00
C TRP A 183 2.60 -17.42 -2.98
N LYS A 184 2.09 -18.60 -3.37
CA LYS A 184 2.89 -19.82 -3.39
C LYS A 184 4.04 -19.78 -4.41
N ASN A 185 3.87 -19.07 -5.52
CA ASN A 185 4.83 -18.97 -6.64
C ASN A 185 5.31 -17.55 -6.95
N ALA A 186 4.88 -16.56 -6.18
CA ALA A 186 5.26 -15.18 -6.39
C ALA A 186 5.17 -14.33 -5.12
N VAL A 187 5.73 -13.14 -5.17
CA VAL A 187 5.54 -12.05 -4.20
C VAL A 187 5.04 -10.82 -4.96
N CYS A 188 3.94 -10.22 -4.52
CA CYS A 188 3.42 -8.98 -5.11
C CYS A 188 3.79 -7.79 -4.22
N LEU A 189 4.39 -6.77 -4.83
CA LEU A 189 4.65 -5.47 -4.24
C LEU A 189 3.56 -4.49 -4.69
N PHE A 190 2.91 -3.85 -3.73
CA PHE A 190 1.95 -2.78 -3.95
C PHE A 190 2.56 -1.47 -3.47
N VAL A 191 2.83 -0.57 -4.40
CA VAL A 191 3.61 0.64 -4.17
C VAL A 191 2.76 1.86 -4.52
N ASN A 192 2.73 2.84 -3.61
CA ASN A 192 2.23 4.18 -3.92
C ASN A 192 3.46 5.04 -4.25
N LEU A 193 3.45 5.70 -5.41
CA LEU A 193 4.59 6.48 -5.90
C LEU A 193 4.66 7.88 -5.27
N ASP A 194 3.54 8.41 -4.83
CA ASP A 194 3.39 9.75 -4.24
C ASP A 194 3.16 9.70 -2.72
N GLY A 195 3.73 8.68 -2.08
CA GLY A 195 3.61 8.51 -0.64
C GLY A 195 4.42 9.55 0.14
N ASN A 196 3.78 10.24 1.08
CA ASN A 196 4.47 11.16 2.02
C ASN A 196 5.50 10.49 2.94
N THR A 197 5.55 9.15 3.00
CA THR A 197 6.34 8.41 3.99
C THR A 197 7.67 7.91 3.43
N TYR A 198 7.70 7.50 2.17
CA TYR A 198 8.88 6.93 1.52
C TYR A 198 8.92 7.35 0.06
N ASP A 199 10.10 7.71 -0.42
CA ASP A 199 10.35 8.20 -1.77
C ASP A 199 10.47 7.01 -2.75
N ASN A 200 9.35 6.30 -2.97
CA ASN A 200 9.32 5.21 -3.95
C ASN A 200 9.29 5.82 -5.35
N THR A 201 10.40 5.74 -6.06
CA THR A 201 10.59 6.44 -7.33
C THR A 201 11.11 5.52 -8.41
N PHE A 202 10.72 5.84 -9.63
CA PHE A 202 11.38 5.31 -10.82
C PHE A 202 12.62 6.13 -11.14
N SER A 203 13.68 5.44 -11.56
CA SER A 203 14.90 6.04 -12.08
C SER A 203 15.28 5.38 -13.40
N GLN A 204 15.94 6.12 -14.28
CA GLN A 204 16.55 5.53 -15.47
C GLN A 204 17.64 4.54 -15.03
N ALA A 205 17.70 3.39 -15.69
CA ALA A 205 18.78 2.43 -15.57
C ALA A 205 19.28 2.03 -16.96
N GLN A 206 20.47 1.45 -17.04
CA GLN A 206 20.95 0.86 -18.28
C GLN A 206 19.95 -0.22 -18.75
N GLY A 207 19.53 -0.14 -20.02
CA GLY A 207 18.57 -1.09 -20.59
C GLY A 207 17.11 -0.94 -20.13
N GLY A 208 16.75 0.06 -19.32
CA GLY A 208 15.36 0.24 -18.89
C GLY A 208 15.16 1.14 -17.67
N PHE A 209 14.27 0.71 -16.77
CA PHE A 209 13.91 1.45 -15.58
C PHE A 209 14.21 0.65 -14.33
N ALA A 210 14.65 1.35 -13.28
CA ALA A 210 14.72 0.83 -11.94
C ALA A 210 13.66 1.49 -11.04
N MET A 211 13.23 0.75 -10.02
CA MET A 211 12.34 1.20 -8.96
C MET A 211 13.06 1.10 -7.62
N THR A 212 13.08 2.20 -6.88
CA THR A 212 13.46 2.19 -5.47
C THR A 212 12.23 1.89 -4.61
N TRP A 213 12.29 0.84 -3.81
CA TRP A 213 11.21 0.44 -2.91
C TRP A 213 11.70 0.31 -1.47
N PHE A 214 10.93 0.82 -0.51
CA PHE A 214 11.23 0.70 0.91
C PHE A 214 10.28 -0.30 1.58
N ALA A 215 10.86 -1.21 2.37
CA ALA A 215 10.10 -2.13 3.20
C ALA A 215 9.36 -1.39 4.35
N SER A 216 8.54 -2.11 5.12
CA SER A 216 8.02 -1.55 6.37
C SER A 216 9.14 -1.41 7.39
N ALA A 217 9.09 -0.37 8.23
CA ALA A 217 10.07 -0.15 9.31
C ALA A 217 10.16 -1.31 10.33
N GLN A 218 9.13 -2.13 10.43
CA GLN A 218 9.12 -3.33 11.31
C GLN A 218 9.76 -4.55 10.65
N THR A 219 10.04 -4.49 9.34
CA THR A 219 10.59 -5.60 8.58
C THR A 219 12.11 -5.54 8.60
N ASN A 220 12.74 -6.68 8.83
CA ASN A 220 14.20 -6.85 8.85
C ASN A 220 14.64 -7.92 7.85
N MET A 221 15.95 -8.13 7.72
CA MET A 221 16.52 -9.09 6.77
C MET A 221 16.05 -10.53 7.01
N ASP A 222 15.80 -10.91 8.27
CA ASP A 222 15.36 -12.27 8.64
C ASP A 222 13.86 -12.50 8.40
N SER A 223 13.10 -11.45 8.09
CA SER A 223 11.68 -11.56 7.85
C SER A 223 11.41 -12.51 6.68
N PRO A 224 10.50 -13.49 6.81
CA PRO A 224 10.29 -14.51 5.77
C PRO A 224 9.99 -13.96 4.38
N VAL A 225 9.30 -12.81 4.32
CA VAL A 225 9.01 -12.13 3.05
C VAL A 225 10.26 -11.54 2.41
N ILE A 226 11.19 -10.99 3.20
CA ILE A 226 12.47 -10.46 2.70
C ILE A 226 13.35 -11.60 2.22
N GLN A 227 13.42 -12.70 2.96
CA GLN A 227 14.14 -13.90 2.54
C GLN A 227 13.65 -14.45 1.18
N ARG A 228 12.35 -14.28 0.85
CA ARG A 228 11.84 -14.60 -0.49
C ARG A 228 12.24 -13.56 -1.54
N LEU A 229 12.14 -12.27 -1.23
CA LEU A 229 12.58 -11.21 -2.13
C LEU A 229 14.08 -11.31 -2.48
N LEU A 230 14.93 -11.74 -1.54
CA LEU A 230 16.36 -11.95 -1.78
C LEU A 230 16.65 -13.13 -2.72
N LYS A 231 15.70 -14.05 -2.90
CA LYS A 231 15.75 -15.17 -3.85
C LYS A 231 15.21 -14.81 -5.24
N ALA A 232 14.83 -13.55 -5.45
CA ALA A 232 14.46 -13.06 -6.77
C ALA A 232 15.66 -13.16 -7.73
N GLU A 233 15.34 -13.21 -9.02
CA GLU A 233 16.33 -13.09 -10.09
C GLU A 233 17.16 -11.82 -9.91
N ARG A 234 18.48 -11.89 -10.12
CA ARG A 234 19.39 -10.74 -9.98
C ARG A 234 19.57 -10.04 -11.32
N TYR A 235 19.65 -8.72 -11.29
CA TYR A 235 20.05 -7.90 -12.44
C TYR A 235 21.43 -7.29 -12.17
N ASP A 236 22.38 -7.58 -13.03
CA ASP A 236 23.74 -7.06 -12.94
C ASP A 236 23.87 -5.83 -13.84
N LEU A 237 24.08 -4.65 -13.25
CA LEU A 237 24.24 -3.39 -13.95
C LEU A 237 25.53 -3.33 -14.79
N LYS A 238 26.49 -4.24 -14.57
CA LYS A 238 27.81 -4.18 -15.21
C LYS A 238 27.93 -4.99 -16.50
N ASN A 239 26.96 -5.87 -16.80
CA ASN A 239 27.00 -6.70 -18.00
C ASN A 239 26.09 -6.10 -19.07
N ASP A 240 26.69 -5.32 -19.97
CA ASP A 240 26.04 -4.67 -21.11
C ASP A 240 25.76 -5.61 -22.29
N ASP A 241 25.93 -6.92 -22.12
CA ASP A 241 25.79 -7.84 -23.24
C ASP A 241 25.03 -9.11 -22.86
N SER A 242 23.71 -9.05 -23.09
CA SER A 242 22.87 -10.05 -23.77
C SER A 242 22.92 -11.53 -23.34
N ALA A 243 23.62 -11.88 -22.27
CA ALA A 243 23.60 -13.22 -21.70
C ALA A 243 22.92 -13.13 -20.33
N PRO A 244 21.82 -13.87 -20.08
CA PRO A 244 21.31 -14.01 -18.72
C PRO A 244 22.47 -14.55 -17.90
N SER A 245 23.05 -13.72 -17.02
CA SER A 245 24.16 -14.15 -16.19
C SER A 245 23.63 -15.32 -15.37
N ARG A 246 23.99 -16.52 -15.81
CA ARG A 246 23.85 -17.74 -15.03
C ARG A 246 24.91 -17.58 -13.95
N GLN A 247 24.69 -16.67 -13.01
CA GLN A 247 25.20 -16.86 -11.66
C GLN A 247 24.47 -18.10 -11.15
N SER A 248 25.08 -19.20 -11.56
CA SER A 248 24.87 -20.56 -11.15
C SER A 248 25.15 -20.50 -9.67
N THR A 249 24.10 -20.28 -8.90
CA THR A 249 24.12 -20.71 -7.52
C THR A 249 24.40 -22.20 -7.60
N GLU A 250 25.60 -22.61 -7.19
CA GLU A 250 26.10 -23.99 -7.21
C GLU A 250 25.24 -24.98 -6.39
N ALA A 251 24.05 -24.57 -5.93
CA ALA A 251 23.01 -25.42 -5.37
C ALA A 251 21.85 -25.50 -6.38
N GLY A 252 22.05 -26.28 -7.45
CA GLY A 252 21.01 -26.53 -8.44
C GLY A 252 19.78 -27.19 -7.82
N LEU A 253 18.74 -26.41 -7.51
CA LEU A 253 17.36 -26.90 -7.46
C LEU A 253 16.25 -25.83 -7.35
N HIS A 254 16.57 -24.56 -7.10
CA HIS A 254 15.53 -23.56 -6.83
C HIS A 254 15.37 -22.53 -7.95
N LYS A 255 14.21 -22.57 -8.62
CA LYS A 255 13.74 -21.53 -9.54
C LYS A 255 13.72 -20.18 -8.79
N PRO A 256 14.21 -19.08 -9.40
CA PRO A 256 14.16 -17.76 -8.77
C PRO A 256 12.72 -17.37 -8.41
N GLU A 257 12.59 -16.65 -7.31
CA GLU A 257 11.30 -16.14 -6.84
C GLU A 257 10.77 -15.09 -7.82
N VAL A 258 9.49 -15.19 -8.19
CA VAL A 258 8.85 -14.21 -9.07
C VAL A 258 8.36 -13.04 -8.23
N VAL A 259 8.85 -11.83 -8.53
CA VAL A 259 8.39 -10.61 -7.88
C VAL A 259 7.60 -9.77 -8.87
N LEU A 260 6.36 -9.43 -8.51
CA LEU A 260 5.41 -8.69 -9.33
C LEU A 260 5.20 -7.29 -8.76
N LEU A 261 5.20 -6.28 -9.63
CA LEU A 261 5.03 -4.88 -9.21
C LEU A 261 3.67 -4.33 -9.60
N PHE A 262 2.99 -3.71 -8.63
CA PHE A 262 1.78 -2.93 -8.81
C PHE A 262 2.01 -1.53 -8.25
N CYS A 263 1.98 -0.53 -9.12
CA CYS A 263 2.17 0.87 -8.74
C CYS A 263 0.86 1.65 -8.87
N ARG A 264 0.72 2.73 -8.11
CA ARG A 264 -0.35 3.71 -8.29
C ARG A 264 0.09 5.09 -7.85
N LEU A 265 -0.56 6.09 -8.42
CA LEU A 265 -0.64 7.43 -7.86
C LEU A 265 -1.78 7.50 -6.83
N LEU A 266 -1.89 8.62 -6.13
CA LEU A 266 -2.88 8.87 -5.10
C LEU A 266 -4.27 8.91 -5.74
N MET A 267 -5.16 8.07 -5.20
CA MET A 267 -6.54 7.91 -5.68
C MET A 267 -6.68 7.33 -7.09
N GLU A 268 -5.60 6.90 -7.72
CA GLU A 268 -5.65 6.24 -9.02
C GLU A 268 -5.72 4.70 -8.91
N PRO A 269 -6.19 4.03 -9.98
CA PRO A 269 -6.06 2.57 -10.11
C PRO A 269 -4.60 2.11 -10.05
N TYR A 270 -4.41 0.84 -9.72
CA TYR A 270 -3.08 0.24 -9.84
C TYR A 270 -2.75 -0.06 -11.29
N VAL A 271 -1.51 0.20 -11.71
CA VAL A 271 -0.92 -0.29 -12.94
C VAL A 271 -0.05 -1.51 -12.62
N TYR A 272 -0.15 -2.56 -13.43
CA TYR A 272 0.74 -3.72 -13.31
C TYR A 272 2.02 -3.48 -14.10
N CYS A 273 3.14 -3.31 -13.39
CA CYS A 273 4.44 -2.94 -13.98
C CYS A 273 5.31 -4.16 -14.33
N GLY A 274 4.73 -5.36 -14.37
CA GLY A 274 5.45 -6.57 -14.76
C GLY A 274 6.30 -7.19 -13.65
N ARG A 275 7.36 -7.87 -14.08
CA ARG A 275 8.28 -8.63 -13.22
C ARG A 275 9.49 -7.79 -12.84
N LEU A 276 9.98 -8.02 -11.63
CA LEU A 276 11.16 -7.38 -11.08
C LEU A 276 12.35 -8.33 -11.01
N ALA A 277 13.53 -7.78 -11.24
CA ALA A 277 14.81 -8.40 -10.90
C ALA A 277 15.51 -7.56 -9.83
N LEU A 278 16.10 -8.20 -8.83
CA LEU A 278 16.79 -7.55 -7.73
C LEU A 278 18.14 -6.99 -8.22
N VAL A 279 18.31 -5.68 -8.16
CA VAL A 279 19.61 -5.04 -8.39
C VAL A 279 20.39 -5.05 -7.09
N TRP A 280 19.81 -4.47 -6.05
CA TRP A 280 20.51 -4.22 -4.80
C TRP A 280 19.55 -4.10 -3.61
N VAL A 281 20.08 -4.35 -2.41
CA VAL A 281 19.40 -4.14 -1.13
C VAL A 281 20.36 -3.48 -0.15
N ASP A 282 19.89 -2.46 0.56
CA ASP A 282 20.63 -1.81 1.64
C ASP A 282 20.15 -2.32 3.02
N PRO A 283 20.88 -3.25 3.65
CA PRO A 283 20.50 -3.76 4.97
C PRO A 283 20.74 -2.75 6.11
N LYS A 284 21.46 -1.65 5.85
CA LYS A 284 21.81 -0.65 6.88
C LYS A 284 20.74 0.44 7.02
N THR A 285 19.86 0.55 6.04
CA THR A 285 18.73 1.49 6.07
C THR A 285 17.57 0.92 6.88
N SER A 286 16.90 1.79 7.65
CA SER A 286 15.64 1.47 8.31
C SER A 286 14.58 2.49 7.90
N PRO A 287 13.57 2.09 7.10
CA PRO A 287 13.34 0.73 6.59
C PRO A 287 14.37 0.28 5.54
N LEU A 288 14.42 -1.04 5.31
CA LEU A 288 15.24 -1.65 4.26
C LEU A 288 14.90 -1.04 2.89
N LYS A 289 15.92 -0.57 2.18
CA LYS A 289 15.83 -0.06 0.81
C LYS A 289 16.19 -1.15 -0.20
N PHE A 290 15.35 -1.31 -1.22
CA PHE A 290 15.59 -2.18 -2.36
C PHE A 290 15.64 -1.37 -3.65
N THR A 291 16.50 -1.78 -4.56
CA THR A 291 16.51 -1.32 -5.95
C THR A 291 16.16 -2.51 -6.84
N TRP A 292 15.12 -2.34 -7.64
CA TRP A 292 14.58 -3.36 -8.54
C TRP A 292 14.69 -2.90 -9.98
N PHE A 293 15.11 -3.77 -10.88
CA PHE A 293 15.06 -3.53 -12.32
C PHE A 293 13.73 -4.04 -12.88
N LEU A 294 13.08 -3.24 -13.73
CA LEU A 294 11.83 -3.60 -14.40
C LEU A 294 12.14 -4.35 -15.69
N LYS A 295 11.96 -5.67 -15.68
CA LYS A 295 12.32 -6.54 -16.81
C LYS A 295 11.59 -6.20 -18.11
N ASP A 296 10.37 -5.70 -17.98
CA ASP A 296 9.46 -5.49 -19.09
C ASP A 296 9.29 -3.98 -19.40
N SER A 297 10.22 -3.12 -18.95
CA SER A 297 10.04 -1.67 -19.05
C SER A 297 10.05 -1.16 -20.48
N SER A 298 10.88 -1.72 -21.37
CA SER A 298 10.99 -1.26 -22.76
C SER A 298 9.71 -1.48 -23.54
N SER A 299 9.05 -2.63 -23.36
CA SER A 299 7.76 -2.91 -24.01
C SER A 299 6.63 -2.03 -23.47
N MET A 300 6.63 -1.76 -22.14
CA MET A 300 5.68 -0.83 -21.53
C MET A 300 5.88 0.59 -22.05
N MET A 301 7.13 1.07 -22.11
CA MET A 301 7.42 2.41 -22.64
C MET A 301 6.99 2.59 -24.08
N ALA A 302 7.08 1.56 -24.91
CA ALA A 302 6.69 1.67 -26.32
C ALA A 302 5.16 1.74 -26.53
N SER A 303 4.37 1.17 -25.61
CA SER A 303 2.97 0.82 -25.92
C SER A 303 1.94 1.14 -24.85
N CYS A 304 2.36 1.53 -23.65
CA CYS A 304 1.50 1.61 -22.48
C CYS A 304 1.46 3.05 -21.91
N PRO A 305 0.46 3.87 -22.31
CA PRO A 305 0.34 5.26 -21.82
C PRO A 305 0.11 5.32 -20.31
N ASP A 306 -0.61 4.35 -19.74
CA ASP A 306 -0.85 4.26 -18.29
C ASP A 306 0.45 4.13 -17.49
N PHE A 307 1.44 3.39 -18.00
CA PHE A 307 2.76 3.29 -17.39
C PHE A 307 3.56 4.58 -17.54
N GLN A 308 3.56 5.17 -18.74
CA GLN A 308 4.26 6.43 -19.01
C GLN A 308 3.76 7.56 -18.09
N ALA A 309 2.45 7.63 -17.85
CA ALA A 309 1.82 8.64 -17.00
C ALA A 309 2.28 8.57 -15.53
N MET A 310 2.77 7.41 -15.06
CA MET A 310 3.31 7.26 -13.72
C MET A 310 4.78 7.65 -13.59
N LEU A 311 5.48 7.83 -14.72
CA LEU A 311 6.89 8.18 -14.68
C LEU A 311 7.07 9.66 -14.34
N PRO A 312 8.13 10.01 -13.59
CA PRO A 312 8.52 11.40 -13.40
C PRO A 312 8.63 12.14 -14.76
N PRO A 313 8.27 13.43 -14.84
CA PRO A 313 8.30 14.19 -16.10
C PRO A 313 9.66 14.16 -16.82
N GLN A 314 10.75 14.10 -16.06
CA GLN A 314 12.12 13.98 -16.58
C GLN A 314 12.42 12.63 -17.26
N LEU A 315 11.59 11.61 -17.04
CA LEU A 315 11.73 10.26 -17.59
C LEU A 315 10.69 9.94 -18.68
N GLY A 316 9.54 10.61 -18.67
CA GLY A 316 8.42 10.36 -19.59
C GLY A 316 8.55 11.00 -20.98
N GLY A 317 9.78 11.14 -21.50
CA GLY A 317 10.12 11.98 -22.65
C GLY A 317 9.15 11.95 -23.84
N THR A 318 8.34 13.00 -23.93
CA THR A 318 8.00 13.70 -25.18
C THR A 318 8.22 15.19 -24.97
N ARG A 319 9.49 15.60 -24.86
CA ARG A 319 9.88 16.99 -25.09
C ARG A 319 10.49 17.11 -26.48
N GLY A 320 9.63 16.91 -27.47
CA GLY A 320 9.81 17.55 -28.77
C GLY A 320 9.56 19.04 -28.60
N THR A 321 10.55 19.76 -28.09
CA THR A 321 10.72 21.17 -28.46
C THR A 321 11.80 21.16 -29.51
N SER A 322 11.38 21.05 -30.76
CA SER A 322 12.12 21.56 -31.90
C SER A 322 12.60 22.98 -31.56
N ASN A 323 13.87 23.12 -31.22
CA ASN A 323 14.58 24.38 -31.38
C ASN A 323 14.87 24.52 -32.87
N ASP A 324 13.81 24.70 -33.66
CA ASP A 324 13.85 25.27 -35.01
C ASP A 324 13.50 26.75 -34.83
N ASP A 325 14.44 27.54 -34.32
CA ASP A 325 14.53 29.00 -34.48
C ASP A 325 15.64 29.51 -33.55
N ASP A 326 16.87 29.59 -34.05
CA ASP A 326 17.47 30.92 -34.25
C ASP A 326 18.68 30.77 -35.19
N SER A 327 18.42 31.10 -36.44
CA SER A 327 19.45 31.34 -37.43
C SER A 327 19.93 32.78 -37.22
N ALA A 328 21.22 32.96 -36.92
CA ALA A 328 22.06 34.11 -37.25
C ALA A 328 23.07 34.39 -36.12
N ASN A 329 24.30 33.92 -36.29
CA ASN A 329 25.36 34.84 -36.64
C ASN A 329 26.56 34.03 -37.15
N GLU A 330 26.77 34.17 -38.46
CA GLU A 330 28.08 34.18 -39.09
C GLU A 330 28.90 35.38 -38.55
N ASP A 331 30.16 35.47 -38.96
CA ASP A 331 31.17 36.50 -38.70
C ASP A 331 32.20 36.07 -37.64
N GLU A 332 33.36 35.55 -38.10
CA GLU A 332 34.59 36.32 -38.41
C GLU A 332 35.41 36.45 -37.11
N GLU A 333 36.61 35.89 -36.93
CA GLU A 333 37.93 36.14 -37.55
C GLU A 333 38.85 35.00 -37.02
N GLU A 334 39.55 34.20 -37.83
CA GLU A 334 40.90 34.44 -38.37
C GLU A 334 41.83 35.25 -37.46
N GLU A 335 42.84 34.61 -36.86
CA GLU A 335 44.22 35.12 -36.67
C GLU A 335 45.08 33.97 -36.10
N GLU A 336 45.94 33.39 -36.94
CA GLU A 336 47.42 33.59 -36.98
C GLU A 336 48.12 32.84 -35.83
N GLU A 337 48.73 31.68 -36.12
CA GLU A 337 50.17 31.55 -36.40
C GLU A 337 51.05 32.29 -35.39
N GLU A 338 51.76 31.54 -34.55
CA GLU A 338 53.20 31.76 -34.37
C GLU A 338 53.86 30.53 -33.74
N GLU A 339 54.83 30.00 -34.47
CA GLU A 339 55.90 29.11 -34.02
C GLU A 339 56.67 29.77 -32.85
N GLU A 340 57.17 28.98 -31.90
CA GLU A 340 58.61 29.04 -31.62
C GLU A 340 59.04 27.83 -30.79
N ASP A 341 59.94 27.07 -31.42
CA ASP A 341 60.90 26.18 -30.77
C ASP A 341 61.72 26.94 -29.73
N GLN A 342 61.98 26.31 -28.59
CA GLN A 342 63.25 26.44 -27.87
C GLN A 342 63.40 25.33 -26.80
N ASP A 343 64.29 24.39 -27.12
CA ASP A 343 65.23 23.61 -26.30
C ASP A 343 64.79 23.00 -24.95
#